data_AF-A0A1M7YKG8-F1
#
_entry.id   AF-A0A1M7YKG8-F1
#
_cell.length_a   1.000
_cell.length_b   1.000
_cell.length_c   1.000
_cell.angle_alpha   90.00
_cell.angle_beta   90.00
_cell.angle_gamma   90.00
#
_symmetry.space_group_name_H-M   'P 1'
#
loop_
_entity.id
_entity.type
_entity.pdbx_description
1 polymer ?
#
loop_
_entity_poly.entity_id
_entity_poly.type
_entity_poly.pdbx_seq_one_letter_code
_entity_poly.pdbx_strand_id
1 'polypeptide(L)'
;MKRIYWDIFAKDSLGGLFGTIGQTTGMDDAAPICYINEKKECFLIANSLRIFLRMVTSECEWRTNMIPSHGIVFYKSKTDAEHSLEFLEICQGIENSDC
;
A
#
# COMPACT_ATOMS: atom_id res chain seq x y z
N MET A 1 -5.66 11.15 -13.18
CA MET A 1 -6.44 10.64 -12.03
C MET A 1 -5.49 9.79 -11.17
N LYS A 2 -5.18 10.20 -9.94
CA LYS A 2 -4.22 9.48 -9.08
C LYS A 2 -5.02 8.45 -8.27
N ARG A 3 -4.89 7.16 -8.60
CA ARG A 3 -5.55 6.09 -7.85
C ARG A 3 -4.75 5.87 -6.55
N ILE A 4 -5.40 6.04 -5.40
CA ILE A 4 -4.79 5.78 -4.09
C ILE A 4 -5.31 4.41 -3.65
N TYR A 5 -4.57 3.36 -4.00
CA TYR A 5 -4.81 2.00 -3.49
C TYR A 5 -3.53 1.49 -2.86
N TRP A 6 -3.69 0.58 -1.91
CA TRP A 6 -2.57 -0.15 -1.32
C TRP A 6 -2.48 -1.51 -1.99
N ASP A 7 -1.33 -1.82 -2.58
CA ASP A 7 -1.03 -3.16 -3.04
C ASP A 7 -0.25 -3.91 -1.95
N ILE A 8 -0.93 -4.79 -1.22
CA ILE A 8 -0.38 -5.53 -0.07
C ILE A 8 0.12 -6.89 -0.57
N PHE A 9 1.40 -7.18 -0.38
CA PHE A 9 2.01 -8.42 -0.86
C PHE A 9 2.54 -9.33 0.26
N ALA A 10 2.67 -8.84 1.50
CA ALA A 10 3.16 -9.65 2.61
C ALA A 10 2.62 -9.19 3.97
N LYS A 11 2.62 -10.13 4.92
CA LYS A 11 2.28 -9.91 6.33
C LYS A 11 3.35 -10.53 7.22
N ASP A 12 3.79 -9.80 8.24
CA ASP A 12 4.73 -10.32 9.24
C ASP A 12 4.02 -11.12 10.35
N SER A 13 4.78 -11.80 11.19
CA SER A 13 4.24 -12.61 12.29
C SER A 13 3.57 -11.79 13.41
N LEU A 14 3.82 -10.48 13.45
CA LEU A 14 3.24 -9.55 14.42
C LEU A 14 2.03 -8.82 13.86
N GLY A 15 1.47 -9.27 12.74
CA GLY A 15 0.26 -8.67 12.18
C GLY A 15 0.48 -7.51 11.22
N GLY A 16 1.72 -7.04 11.06
CA GLY A 16 2.05 -5.91 10.21
C GLY A 16 2.04 -6.25 8.72
N LEU A 17 1.77 -5.26 7.88
CA LEU A 17 1.52 -5.42 6.44
C LEU A 17 2.58 -4.68 5.63
N PHE A 18 3.10 -5.31 4.58
CA PHE A 18 3.98 -4.70 3.60
C PHE A 18 3.27 -4.46 2.28
N GLY A 19 3.54 -3.32 1.65
CA GLY A 19 2.99 -3.03 0.33
C GLY A 19 3.45 -1.70 -0.24
N THR A 20 2.89 -1.33 -1.39
CA THR A 20 3.12 -0.03 -2.08
C THR A 20 1.86 0.82 -2.05
N ILE A 21 2.01 2.15 -2.10
CA ILE A 21 0.90 3.11 -2.09
C ILE A 21 0.78 3.79 -3.45
N GLY A 22 -0.39 3.67 -4.08
CA GLY A 22 -0.72 4.32 -5.35
C GLY A 22 0.02 3.76 -6.57
N GLN A 23 0.71 2.64 -6.40
CA GLN A 23 1.48 1.91 -7.41
C GLN A 23 1.33 0.41 -7.16
N THR A 24 1.42 -0.40 -8.21
CA THR A 24 1.51 -1.87 -8.08
C THR A 24 2.96 -2.26 -7.77
N THR A 25 3.14 -3.30 -7.00
CA THR A 25 4.46 -3.85 -6.66
C THR A 25 5.02 -4.61 -7.85
N GLY A 26 6.05 -4.06 -8.49
CA GLY A 26 6.83 -4.70 -9.55
C GLY A 26 8.30 -4.88 -9.16
N MET A 27 8.99 -5.87 -9.75
CA MET A 27 10.43 -6.07 -9.49
C MET A 27 11.32 -5.00 -10.11
N ASP A 28 10.86 -4.35 -11.18
CA ASP A 28 11.58 -3.30 -11.91
C ASP A 28 11.05 -1.89 -11.64
N ASP A 29 9.99 -1.79 -10.83
CA ASP A 29 9.38 -0.52 -10.47
C ASP A 29 10.12 0.13 -9.28
N ALA A 30 10.37 1.43 -9.39
CA ALA A 30 10.87 2.27 -8.30
C ALA A 30 9.77 2.62 -7.27
N ALA A 31 8.91 1.64 -6.98
CA ALA A 31 7.78 1.81 -6.07
C ALA A 31 8.26 1.68 -4.61
N PRO A 32 8.09 2.71 -3.77
CA PRO A 32 8.50 2.65 -2.38
C PRO A 32 7.70 1.59 -1.61
N ILE A 33 8.40 0.78 -0.83
CA ILE A 33 7.83 -0.23 0.06
C ILE A 33 7.52 0.40 1.40
N CYS A 34 6.25 0.33 1.78
CA CYS A 34 5.72 0.79 3.05
C CYS A 34 5.36 -0.39 3.96
N TYR A 35 5.33 -0.11 5.27
CA TYR A 35 4.92 -1.02 6.32
C TYR A 35 3.86 -0.39 7.20
N ILE A 36 2.81 -1.14 7.52
CA ILE A 36 1.78 -0.78 8.50
C ILE A 36 1.92 -1.71 9.68
N ASN A 37 2.06 -1.17 10.88
CA ASN A 37 1.99 -1.99 12.08
C ASN A 37 0.54 -2.17 12.58
N GLU A 38 0.33 -3.01 13.60
CA GLU A 38 -1.02 -3.24 14.15
C GLU A 38 -1.67 -1.98 14.75
N LYS A 39 -0.86 -0.98 15.12
CA LYS A 39 -1.35 0.32 15.61
C LYS A 39 -1.78 1.26 14.49
N LYS A 40 -1.74 0.80 13.22
CA LYS A 40 -2.04 1.58 12.01
C LYS A 40 -1.08 2.78 11.83
N GLU A 41 0.15 2.63 12.29
CA GLU A 41 1.23 3.56 11.98
C GLU A 41 1.91 3.10 10.68
N CYS A 42 2.18 4.05 9.78
CA CYS A 42 2.79 3.76 8.49
C CYS A 42 4.26 4.22 8.45
N PHE A 43 5.10 3.39 7.85
CA PHE A 43 6.52 3.64 7.69
C PHE A 43 6.96 3.39 6.25
N LEU A 44 7.86 4.21 5.74
CA LEU A 44 8.64 3.91 4.54
C LEU A 44 9.82 3.02 4.96
N ILE A 45 10.00 1.89 4.26
CA ILE A 45 11.02 0.89 4.57
C ILE A 45 12.12 0.87 3.51
N ALA A 46 11.75 0.94 2.23
CA ALA A 46 12.69 0.85 1.13
C ALA A 46 12.16 1.59 -0.11
N ASN A 47 13.04 2.03 -0.99
CA ASN A 47 12.66 2.75 -2.22
C ASN A 47 12.25 1.83 -3.38
N SER A 48 12.42 0.51 -3.23
CA SER A 48 12.01 -0.49 -4.23
C SER A 48 11.90 -1.88 -3.60
N LEU A 49 11.17 -2.78 -4.26
CA LEU A 49 11.08 -4.19 -3.86
C LEU A 49 12.47 -4.86 -3.83
N ARG A 50 13.35 -4.52 -4.78
CA ARG A 50 14.72 -5.07 -4.85
C ARG A 50 15.55 -4.73 -3.61
N ILE A 51 15.47 -3.48 -3.14
CA ILE A 51 16.17 -3.06 -1.91
C ILE A 51 15.58 -3.78 -0.71
N PHE A 52 14.25 -3.83 -0.61
CA PHE A 52 13.56 -4.53 0.47
C PHE A 52 13.96 -6.01 0.56
N LEU A 53 13.98 -6.73 -0.58
CA LEU A 53 14.37 -8.14 -0.63
C LEU A 53 15.79 -8.35 -0.10
N ARG A 54 16.75 -7.49 -0.49
CA ARG A 54 18.12 -7.55 0.04
C ARG A 54 18.14 -7.38 1.57
N MET A 55 17.36 -6.43 2.11
CA MET A 55 17.30 -6.19 3.56
C MET A 55 16.76 -7.40 4.32
N VAL A 56 15.71 -8.05 3.81
CA VAL A 56 15.11 -9.21 4.50
C VAL A 56 15.92 -10.49 4.35
N THR A 57 16.69 -10.65 3.26
CA THR A 57 17.51 -11.86 3.05
C THR A 57 18.88 -11.81 3.70
N SER A 58 19.46 -10.62 3.88
CA SER A 58 20.84 -10.49 4.35
C SER A 58 20.94 -10.27 5.85
N GLU A 59 20.16 -9.34 6.42
CA GLU A 59 20.40 -8.88 7.82
C GLU A 59 19.13 -8.54 8.62
N CYS A 60 17.92 -8.77 8.08
CA CYS A 60 16.64 -8.48 8.74
C CYS A 60 16.54 -7.06 9.36
N GLU A 61 17.22 -6.08 8.76
CA GLU A 61 17.36 -4.70 9.27
C GLU A 61 16.22 -3.76 8.85
N TRP A 62 15.15 -4.28 8.27
CA TRP A 62 14.04 -3.42 7.82
C TRP A 62 13.38 -2.69 8.99
N ARG A 63 13.43 -3.26 10.21
CA ARG A 63 12.86 -2.64 11.42
C ARG A 63 13.66 -1.44 11.92
N THR A 64 14.97 -1.38 11.65
CA THR A 64 15.82 -0.24 12.06
C THR A 64 15.76 0.91 11.07
N ASN A 65 15.30 0.65 9.83
CA ASN A 65 15.20 1.63 8.75
C ASN A 65 13.79 2.19 8.55
N MET A 66 12.92 2.12 9.58
CA MET A 66 11.55 2.62 9.50
C MET A 66 11.51 4.15 9.57
N ILE A 67 11.16 4.80 8.47
CA ILE A 67 10.94 6.25 8.43
C ILE A 67 9.43 6.51 8.54
N PRO A 68 8.94 7.22 9.58
CA PRO A 68 7.51 7.53 9.71
C PRO A 68 6.97 8.26 8.47
N SER A 69 5.93 7.69 7.85
CA SER A 69 5.27 8.29 6.70
C SER A 69 3.98 8.96 7.14
N HIS A 70 3.90 10.27 6.93
CA HIS A 70 2.73 11.08 7.27
C HIS A 70 1.82 11.24 6.05
N GLY A 71 0.51 11.39 6.26
CA GLY A 71 -0.46 11.64 5.18
C GLY A 71 -1.31 10.43 4.76
N ILE A 72 -1.23 9.32 5.50
CA ILE A 72 -2.17 8.20 5.34
C ILE A 72 -3.21 8.28 6.44
N VAL A 73 -4.48 8.21 6.04
CA VAL A 73 -5.62 8.18 6.96
C VAL A 73 -6.25 6.81 6.90
N PHE A 74 -6.37 6.17 8.06
CA PHE A 74 -7.02 4.87 8.20
C PHE A 74 -8.46 5.06 8.69
N TYR A 75 -9.41 4.58 7.89
CA TYR A 75 -10.82 4.48 8.28
C TYR A 75 -11.12 3.06 8.79
N LYS A 76 -12.06 2.90 9.72
CA LYS A 76 -12.40 1.56 10.25
C LYS A 76 -13.29 0.77 9.31
N SER A 77 -14.03 1.45 8.45
CA SER A 77 -14.95 0.86 7.48
C SER A 77 -15.03 1.75 6.23
N LYS A 78 -15.63 1.22 5.16
CA LYS A 78 -15.98 2.03 3.97
C LYS A 78 -16.93 3.17 4.37
N THR A 79 -17.95 2.86 5.16
CA THR A 79 -18.93 3.84 5.65
C THR A 79 -18.29 4.97 6.45
N ASP A 80 -17.29 4.67 7.28
CA ASP A 80 -16.52 5.69 8.00
C ASP A 80 -15.79 6.63 7.05
N ALA A 81 -15.24 6.09 5.95
CA ALA A 81 -14.54 6.87 4.93
C ALA A 81 -15.50 7.76 4.13
N GLU A 82 -16.70 7.26 3.80
CA GLU A 82 -17.73 7.99 3.06
C GLU A 82 -18.20 9.27 3.77
N HIS A 83 -18.07 9.36 5.11
CA HIS A 83 -18.34 10.60 5.84
C HIS A 83 -17.32 11.72 5.58
N SER A 84 -16.10 11.37 5.13
CA SER A 84 -14.99 12.31 4.95
C SER A 84 -14.51 12.45 3.50
N LEU A 85 -14.91 11.53 2.63
CA LEU A 85 -14.42 11.42 1.25
C LEU A 85 -15.59 11.18 0.30
N GLU A 86 -15.47 11.76 -0.90
CA GLU A 86 -16.37 11.46 -2.00
C GLU A 86 -15.91 10.19 -2.73
N PHE A 87 -16.82 9.22 -2.86
CA PHE A 87 -16.57 7.98 -3.60
C PHE A 87 -17.13 8.13 -5.01
N LEU A 88 -16.26 7.95 -6.02
CA LEU A 88 -16.68 7.92 -7.42
C LEU A 88 -17.16 6.53 -7.79
N GLU A 89 -18.41 6.41 -8.26
CA GLU A 89 -18.89 5.20 -8.91
C GLU A 89 -18.33 5.13 -10.34
N ILE A 90 -17.67 4.01 -10.66
CA ILE A 90 -17.24 3.73 -12.02
C ILE A 90 -18.39 3.00 -12.71
N CYS A 91 -19.20 3.72 -13.47
CA CYS A 91 -20.19 3.12 -14.36
C CYS A 91 -19.44 2.35 -15.46
N GLN A 92 -19.34 1.03 -15.35
CA GLN A 92 -18.85 0.21 -16.46
C GLN A 92 -19.90 0.24 -17.56
N GLY A 93 -19.56 0.86 -18.69
CA GLY A 93 -20.39 0.86 -19.89
C GLY A 93 -20.66 -0.57 -20.35
N ILE A 94 -21.93 -0.92 -20.46
CA ILE A 94 -22.40 -2.13 -21.11
C ILE A 94 -22.06 -1.98 -22.60
N GLU A 95 -20.99 -2.61 -23.08
CA GLU A 95 -20.85 -2.88 -24.51
C GLU A 95 -21.72 -4.09 -24.87
N ASN A 96 -23.03 -3.86 -24.95
CA ASN A 96 -23.89 -4.71 -25.78
C ASN A 96 -23.71 -4.22 -27.21
N SER A 97 -22.78 -4.84 -27.94
CA SER A 97 -22.73 -4.73 -29.39
C SER A 97 -23.53 -5.89 -29.99
N ASP A 98 -24.84 -5.69 -30.12
CA ASP A 98 -25.69 -6.46 -31.04
C ASP A 98 -25.93 -5.61 -32.29
N CYS A 99 -25.26 -5.96 -33.39
CA CYS A 99 -25.70 -5.84 -34.78
C CYS A 99 -24.90 -6.84 -35.64
#